data_AF-A0A8H3J7E4-F1
#
_entry.id   AF-A0A8H3J7E4-F1
#
_cell.length_a   1.000
_cell.length_b   1.000
_cell.length_c   1.000
_cell.angle_alpha   90.00
_cell.angle_beta   90.00
_cell.angle_gamma   90.00
#
_symmetry.space_group_name_H-M   'P 1'
#
loop_
_entity.id
_entity.type
_entity.pdbx_description
1 polymer ?
#
loop_
_entity_poly.entity_id
_entity_poly.type
_entity_poly.pdbx_seq_one_letter_code
_entity_poly.pdbx_strand_id
1 'polypeptide(L)'
;MEIWIYEYQESWPSDFQKVKEELAFDLALAKVSYLSIEHVGSTAVPGLKGKDIIDILIVIPAANFKHVILQQFKGALMLGEKQGGYYYLGNGGVQGRWSFKLHPGDPDTERVNRHVYVAAEGSMPHRNYLALRDTLRKEPELRDEYGAVKLEASVGEYHNIMQYATKKNDIIRKILRKAGWSEEEIDEKESQAVKDWPHKLEI
;
A
#
# COMPACT_ATOMS: atom_id res chain seq x y z
N MET A 1 19.50 -4.31 -3.52
CA MET A 1 18.65 -3.34 -4.25
C MET A 1 18.59 -2.10 -3.39
N GLU A 2 19.13 -1.00 -3.88
CA GLU A 2 19.21 0.27 -3.15
C GLU A 2 17.79 0.84 -3.01
N ILE A 3 17.42 1.27 -1.80
CA ILE A 3 16.09 1.83 -1.54
C ILE A 3 16.22 3.35 -1.47
N TRP A 4 15.78 4.03 -2.51
CA TRP A 4 15.76 5.49 -2.55
C TRP A 4 14.54 6.02 -1.79
N ILE A 5 14.79 6.94 -0.86
CA ILE A 5 13.78 7.70 -0.13
C ILE A 5 13.88 9.15 -0.59
N TYR A 6 12.76 9.67 -1.07
CA TYR A 6 12.62 11.03 -1.56
C TYR A 6 11.95 11.91 -0.51
N GLU A 7 12.25 13.20 -0.55
CA GLU A 7 11.39 14.21 0.07
C GLU A 7 9.99 14.15 -0.54
N TYR A 8 9.00 14.66 0.20
CA TYR A 8 7.63 14.71 -0.27
C TYR A 8 7.53 15.43 -1.61
N GLN A 9 6.85 14.82 -2.58
CA GLN A 9 6.61 15.42 -3.89
C GLN A 9 5.18 15.95 -3.96
N GLU A 10 5.03 17.23 -4.31
CA GLU A 10 3.72 17.87 -4.52
C GLU A 10 2.94 17.27 -5.71
N SER A 11 3.59 16.50 -6.58
CA SER A 11 2.92 15.79 -7.68
C SER A 11 2.12 14.58 -7.21
N TRP A 12 2.49 13.94 -6.09
CA TRP A 12 1.91 12.67 -5.64
C TRP A 12 0.38 12.67 -5.52
N PRO A 13 -0.29 13.72 -5.01
CA PRO A 13 -1.75 13.79 -5.03
C PRO A 13 -2.34 13.76 -6.44
N SER A 14 -1.73 14.47 -7.39
CA SER A 14 -2.18 14.49 -8.79
C SER A 14 -1.91 13.16 -9.50
N ASP A 15 -0.80 12.51 -9.19
CA ASP A 15 -0.45 11.20 -9.72
C ASP A 15 -1.39 10.11 -9.20
N PHE A 16 -1.76 10.17 -7.92
CA PHE A 16 -2.84 9.35 -7.38
C PHE A 16 -4.16 9.59 -8.13
N GLN A 17 -4.54 10.84 -8.39
CA GLN A 17 -5.81 11.15 -9.05
C GLN A 17 -5.88 10.56 -10.46
N LYS A 18 -4.79 10.65 -11.24
CA LYS A 18 -4.69 10.01 -12.56
C LYS A 18 -4.89 8.49 -12.47
N VAL A 19 -4.16 7.82 -11.57
CA VAL A 19 -4.27 6.36 -11.42
C VAL A 19 -5.64 5.94 -10.88
N LYS A 20 -6.25 6.75 -10.01
CA LYS A 20 -7.62 6.52 -9.53
C LYS A 20 -8.64 6.54 -10.66
N GLU A 21 -8.52 7.48 -11.60
CA GLU A 21 -9.40 7.58 -12.76
C GLU A 21 -9.21 6.39 -13.71
N GLU A 22 -7.97 5.98 -13.97
CA GLU A 22 -7.66 4.76 -14.73
C GLU A 22 -8.32 3.52 -14.10
N LEU A 23 -8.08 3.29 -12.80
CA LEU A 23 -8.64 2.15 -12.09
C LEU A 23 -10.17 2.18 -12.05
N ALA A 24 -10.77 3.35 -11.84
CA ALA A 24 -12.22 3.50 -11.83
C ALA A 24 -12.83 3.13 -13.20
N PHE A 25 -12.19 3.54 -14.30
CA PHE A 25 -12.59 3.18 -15.65
C PHE A 25 -12.52 1.67 -15.89
N ASP A 26 -11.39 1.04 -15.56
CA ASP A 26 -11.18 -0.40 -15.76
C ASP A 26 -12.17 -1.24 -14.94
N LEU A 27 -12.40 -0.87 -13.68
CA LEU A 27 -13.36 -1.54 -12.79
C LEU A 27 -14.80 -1.37 -13.31
N ALA A 28 -15.14 -0.19 -13.84
CA ALA A 28 -16.46 0.05 -14.44
C ALA A 28 -16.68 -0.79 -15.70
N LEU A 29 -15.68 -0.87 -16.59
CA LEU A 29 -15.74 -1.69 -17.80
C LEU A 29 -15.93 -3.18 -17.46
N ALA A 30 -15.24 -3.66 -16.43
CA ALA A 30 -15.36 -5.02 -15.94
C ALA A 30 -16.58 -5.26 -15.01
N LYS A 31 -17.39 -4.23 -14.74
CA LYS A 31 -18.56 -4.27 -13.84
C LYS A 31 -18.22 -4.78 -12.43
N VAL A 32 -17.05 -4.39 -11.92
CA VAL A 32 -16.59 -4.70 -10.57
C VAL A 32 -17.08 -3.64 -9.59
N SER A 33 -17.81 -4.08 -8.57
CA SER A 33 -18.29 -3.18 -7.51
C SER A 33 -17.20 -2.95 -6.45
N TYR A 34 -17.03 -1.69 -6.07
CA TYR A 34 -16.18 -1.23 -4.98
C TYR A 34 -16.88 -0.09 -4.23
N LEU A 35 -16.44 0.18 -3.00
CA LEU A 35 -16.94 1.27 -2.14
C LEU A 35 -16.12 2.54 -2.31
N SER A 36 -14.79 2.43 -2.31
CA SER A 36 -13.90 3.57 -2.52
C SER A 36 -12.54 3.16 -3.09
N ILE A 37 -11.84 4.13 -3.67
CA ILE A 37 -10.44 4.07 -4.08
C ILE A 37 -9.70 5.15 -3.30
N GLU A 38 -8.83 4.72 -2.39
CA GLU A 38 -8.16 5.53 -1.38
C GLU A 38 -6.67 5.66 -1.69
N HIS A 39 -6.13 6.88 -1.55
CA HIS A 39 -4.69 7.10 -1.50
C HIS A 39 -4.21 6.72 -0.11
N VAL A 40 -3.28 5.77 -0.03
CA VAL A 40 -2.69 5.29 1.23
C VAL A 40 -1.17 5.29 1.15
N GLY A 41 -0.50 4.77 2.18
CA GLY A 41 0.95 4.75 2.22
C GLY A 41 1.57 6.13 2.48
N SER A 42 2.88 6.24 2.24
CA SER A 42 3.62 7.46 2.61
C SER A 42 3.31 8.64 1.69
N THR A 43 3.08 8.38 0.41
CA THR A 43 2.81 9.42 -0.60
C THR A 43 1.45 10.09 -0.39
N ALA A 44 0.56 9.47 0.38
CA ALA A 44 -0.71 10.06 0.80
C ALA A 44 -0.58 11.09 1.94
N VAL A 45 0.58 11.26 2.56
CA VAL A 45 0.77 12.13 3.73
C VAL A 45 1.65 13.33 3.34
N PRO A 46 1.10 14.55 3.24
CA PRO A 46 1.87 15.75 2.93
C PRO A 46 3.05 15.97 3.87
N GLY A 47 4.23 16.21 3.28
CA GLY A 47 5.50 16.39 3.99
C GLY A 47 6.18 15.10 4.46
N LEU A 48 5.58 13.92 4.24
CA LEU A 48 6.20 12.65 4.64
C LEU A 48 7.12 12.12 3.54
N LYS A 49 8.40 11.94 3.87
CA LYS A 49 9.39 11.29 2.98
C LYS A 49 8.94 9.89 2.59
N GLY A 50 9.23 9.43 1.38
CA GLY A 50 8.73 8.14 0.90
C GLY A 50 9.49 7.59 -0.29
N LYS A 51 9.20 6.34 -0.64
CA LYS A 51 9.53 5.85 -1.99
C LYS A 51 8.60 6.53 -2.97
N ASP A 52 9.07 6.79 -4.18
CA ASP A 52 8.26 7.31 -5.27
C ASP A 52 7.35 6.20 -5.85
N ILE A 53 6.38 5.76 -5.04
CA ILE A 53 5.40 4.72 -5.35
C ILE A 53 4.07 5.15 -4.73
N ILE A 54 3.02 5.26 -5.55
CA ILE A 54 1.67 5.54 -5.10
C ILE A 54 1.02 4.24 -4.59
N ASP A 55 0.75 4.16 -3.29
CA ASP A 55 0.00 3.03 -2.72
C ASP A 55 -1.50 3.34 -2.77
N ILE A 56 -2.28 2.42 -3.35
CA ILE A 56 -3.72 2.58 -3.59
C ILE A 56 -4.45 1.46 -2.87
N LEU A 57 -5.51 1.79 -2.14
CA LEU A 57 -6.42 0.84 -1.53
C LEU A 57 -7.80 0.94 -2.16
N ILE A 58 -8.25 -0.15 -2.79
CA ILE A 58 -9.62 -0.33 -3.23
C ILE A 58 -10.38 -1.05 -2.11
N VAL A 59 -11.39 -0.39 -1.56
CA VAL A 59 -12.24 -0.95 -0.52
C VAL A 59 -13.47 -1.58 -1.16
N ILE A 60 -13.79 -2.82 -0.81
CA ILE A 60 -14.96 -3.53 -1.31
C ILE A 60 -15.89 -3.93 -0.15
N PRO A 61 -17.19 -4.17 -0.40
CA PRO A 61 -18.08 -4.72 0.63
C PRO A 61 -17.51 -6.03 1.19
N ALA A 62 -17.62 -6.25 2.50
CA ALA A 62 -17.06 -7.46 3.12
C ALA A 62 -17.60 -8.76 2.48
N ALA A 63 -18.88 -8.79 2.11
CA ALA A 63 -19.52 -9.91 1.41
C ALA A 63 -18.95 -10.21 0.01
N ASN A 64 -18.14 -9.30 -0.54
CA ASN A 64 -17.50 -9.42 -1.85
C ASN A 64 -16.05 -9.91 -1.76
N PHE A 65 -15.48 -10.12 -0.57
CA PHE A 65 -14.12 -10.64 -0.42
C PHE A 65 -14.08 -12.17 -0.60
N LYS A 66 -14.35 -12.61 -1.84
CA LYS A 66 -14.45 -14.03 -2.22
C LYS A 66 -13.83 -14.28 -3.59
N HIS A 67 -13.50 -15.54 -3.87
CA HIS A 67 -12.75 -15.94 -5.07
C HIS A 67 -13.37 -15.46 -6.39
N VAL A 68 -14.70 -15.47 -6.52
CA VAL A 68 -15.39 -15.01 -7.74
C VAL A 68 -15.07 -13.54 -8.03
N ILE A 69 -15.11 -12.68 -7.01
CA ILE A 69 -14.83 -11.25 -7.17
C ILE A 69 -13.32 -11.02 -7.42
N LEU A 70 -12.45 -11.82 -6.81
CA LEU A 70 -11.01 -11.79 -7.13
C LEU A 70 -10.76 -12.00 -8.63
N GLN A 71 -11.46 -12.94 -9.26
CA GLN A 71 -11.29 -13.19 -10.70
C GLN A 71 -11.75 -12.01 -11.55
N GLN A 72 -12.80 -11.29 -11.12
CA GLN A 72 -13.22 -10.06 -11.79
C GLN A 72 -12.18 -8.94 -11.63
N PHE A 73 -11.59 -8.77 -10.45
CA PHE A 73 -10.49 -7.83 -10.25
C PHE A 73 -9.26 -8.18 -11.09
N LYS A 74 -8.89 -9.46 -11.15
CA LYS A 74 -7.82 -9.93 -12.03
C LYS A 74 -8.12 -9.58 -13.49
N GLY A 75 -9.33 -9.88 -13.96
CA GLY A 75 -9.76 -9.50 -15.31
C GLY A 75 -9.65 -7.99 -15.55
N ALA A 76 -10.27 -7.18 -14.68
CA ALA A 76 -10.26 -5.72 -14.79
C ALA A 76 -8.84 -5.14 -14.85
N LEU A 77 -7.95 -5.61 -13.97
CA LEU A 77 -6.59 -5.08 -13.85
C LEU A 77 -5.61 -5.70 -14.86
N MET A 78 -5.94 -6.85 -15.46
CA MET A 78 -5.20 -7.39 -16.61
C MET A 78 -5.57 -6.66 -17.90
N LEU A 79 -6.85 -6.26 -18.07
CA LEU A 79 -7.40 -5.64 -19.29
C LEU A 79 -6.92 -4.21 -19.58
N GLY A 80 -6.06 -3.61 -18.75
CA GLY A 80 -5.33 -2.35 -19.05
C GLY A 80 -4.30 -2.50 -20.19
N GLU A 81 -4.61 -3.31 -21.19
CA GLU A 81 -3.73 -3.91 -22.21
C GLU A 81 -3.17 -2.91 -23.25
N LYS A 82 -3.42 -1.61 -23.13
CA LYS A 82 -2.61 -0.66 -23.91
C LYS A 82 -1.19 -0.50 -23.34
N GLN A 83 -0.94 -0.88 -22.08
CA GLN A 83 0.29 -0.51 -21.35
C GLN A 83 0.78 -1.56 -20.34
N GLY A 84 0.44 -2.84 -20.51
CA GLY A 84 1.03 -3.95 -19.74
C GLY A 84 0.35 -4.33 -18.41
N GLY A 85 -0.76 -3.69 -18.00
CA GLY A 85 -1.62 -4.16 -16.89
C GLY A 85 -0.94 -4.41 -15.53
N TYR A 86 -1.65 -5.11 -14.64
CA TYR A 86 -1.17 -5.53 -13.31
C TYR A 86 -1.08 -7.05 -13.18
N TYR A 87 -0.09 -7.55 -12.42
CA TYR A 87 -0.02 -8.93 -11.99
C TYR A 87 -0.44 -9.10 -10.53
N TYR A 88 -1.08 -10.24 -10.25
CA TYR A 88 -1.57 -10.59 -8.92
C TYR A 88 -0.48 -11.23 -8.06
N LEU A 89 -0.30 -10.71 -6.85
CA LEU A 89 0.70 -11.13 -5.87
C LEU A 89 0.12 -11.93 -4.70
N GLY A 90 -1.06 -12.54 -4.84
CA GLY A 90 -1.68 -13.12 -3.66
C GLY A 90 -2.07 -12.02 -2.67
N ASN A 91 -1.70 -12.22 -1.41
CA ASN A 91 -1.95 -11.25 -0.33
C ASN A 91 -0.79 -10.27 -0.10
N GLY A 92 0.33 -10.44 -0.83
CA GLY A 92 1.52 -9.59 -0.70
C GLY A 92 2.09 -9.59 0.72
N GLY A 93 2.04 -10.73 1.42
CA GLY A 93 2.56 -10.89 2.77
C GLY A 93 1.67 -10.37 3.90
N VAL A 94 0.44 -9.94 3.62
CA VAL A 94 -0.50 -9.44 4.64
C VAL A 94 -1.85 -10.11 4.43
N GLN A 95 -2.37 -10.81 5.43
CA GLN A 95 -3.68 -11.45 5.33
C GLN A 95 -4.82 -10.41 5.17
N GLY A 96 -5.95 -10.86 4.61
CA GLY A 96 -7.14 -9.99 4.46
C GLY A 96 -7.08 -8.97 3.33
N ARG A 97 -6.08 -9.04 2.43
CA ARG A 97 -6.01 -8.23 1.21
C ARG A 97 -5.60 -9.04 -0.01
N TRP A 98 -5.87 -8.48 -1.19
CA TRP A 98 -5.26 -8.86 -2.46
C TRP A 98 -4.26 -7.78 -2.86
N SER A 99 -3.10 -8.19 -3.37
CA SER A 99 -2.05 -7.28 -3.81
C SER A 99 -1.84 -7.43 -5.31
N PHE A 100 -1.75 -6.30 -5.99
CA PHE A 100 -1.48 -6.21 -7.41
C PHE A 100 -0.32 -5.25 -7.63
N LYS A 101 0.58 -5.62 -8.53
CA LYS A 101 1.69 -4.76 -8.95
C LYS A 101 1.60 -4.49 -10.43
N LEU A 102 1.99 -3.29 -10.78
CA LEU A 102 2.13 -2.92 -12.18
C LEU A 102 3.22 -3.78 -12.82
N HIS A 103 2.96 -4.35 -14.00
CA HIS A 103 4.06 -4.89 -14.78
C HIS A 103 5.06 -3.76 -15.09
N PRO A 104 6.37 -4.05 -15.06
CA PRO A 104 7.37 -3.12 -15.58
C PRO A 104 6.93 -2.63 -16.95
N GLY A 105 6.79 -1.31 -17.09
CA GLY A 105 6.47 -0.70 -18.37
C GLY A 105 7.70 -0.65 -19.26
N ASP A 106 7.48 -0.28 -20.52
CA ASP A 106 8.55 0.26 -21.34
C ASP A 106 9.19 1.47 -20.61
N PRO A 107 10.54 1.52 -20.46
CA PRO A 107 11.23 2.64 -19.84
C PRO A 107 10.84 4.02 -20.40
N ASP A 108 10.38 4.08 -21.65
CA ASP A 108 9.99 5.31 -22.33
C ASP A 108 8.52 5.73 -22.05
N THR A 109 7.80 4.96 -21.23
CA THR A 109 6.44 5.32 -20.78
C THR A 109 6.48 6.00 -19.42
N GLU A 110 6.02 7.26 -19.34
CA GLU A 110 5.86 8.03 -18.09
C GLU A 110 4.70 7.48 -17.23
N ARG A 111 4.85 6.24 -16.74
CA ARG A 111 3.86 5.59 -15.87
C ARG A 111 4.14 5.95 -14.42
N VAL A 112 3.14 6.50 -13.75
CA VAL A 112 3.16 6.68 -12.29
C VAL A 112 3.46 5.33 -11.63
N ASN A 113 4.51 5.19 -10.83
CA ASN A 113 4.76 3.93 -10.15
C ASN A 113 3.70 3.69 -9.05
N ARG A 114 3.07 2.51 -8.97
CA ARG A 114 2.01 2.23 -8.00
C ARG A 114 1.93 0.79 -7.52
N HIS A 115 1.38 0.63 -6.32
CA HIS A 115 0.84 -0.62 -5.80
C HIS A 115 -0.66 -0.51 -5.62
N VAL A 116 -1.39 -1.57 -5.98
CA VAL A 116 -2.83 -1.63 -5.79
C VAL A 116 -3.15 -2.75 -4.81
N TYR A 117 -3.86 -2.40 -3.75
CA TYR A 117 -4.37 -3.30 -2.74
C TYR A 117 -5.89 -3.34 -2.81
N VAL A 118 -6.49 -4.51 -2.63
CA VAL A 118 -7.94 -4.66 -2.48
C VAL A 118 -8.21 -5.26 -1.12
N ALA A 119 -9.08 -4.65 -0.32
CA ALA A 119 -9.43 -5.17 1.00
C ALA A 119 -10.94 -5.01 1.27
N ALA A 120 -11.47 -5.89 2.12
CA ALA A 120 -12.83 -5.77 2.61
C ALA A 120 -12.98 -4.55 3.53
N GLU A 121 -14.12 -3.88 3.46
CA GLU A 121 -14.55 -2.91 4.46
C GLU A 121 -14.47 -3.52 5.88
N GLY A 122 -14.07 -2.71 6.86
CA GLY A 122 -13.83 -3.15 8.23
C GLY A 122 -12.63 -4.10 8.46
N SER A 123 -12.02 -4.67 7.41
CA SER A 123 -10.89 -5.60 7.59
C SER A 123 -9.66 -4.93 8.18
N MET A 124 -8.76 -5.74 8.74
CA MET A 124 -7.55 -5.25 9.40
C MET A 124 -6.65 -4.42 8.45
N PRO A 125 -6.40 -4.84 7.19
CA PRO A 125 -5.67 -3.99 6.24
C PRO A 125 -6.37 -2.67 5.94
N HIS A 126 -7.70 -2.69 5.75
CA HIS A 126 -8.48 -1.48 5.49
C HIS A 126 -8.36 -0.49 6.64
N ARG A 127 -8.63 -0.94 7.86
CA ARG A 127 -8.51 -0.09 9.05
C ARG A 127 -7.09 0.43 9.24
N ASN A 128 -6.07 -0.44 9.11
CA ASN A 128 -4.67 -0.09 9.36
C ASN A 128 -4.16 0.98 8.39
N TYR A 129 -4.46 0.84 7.10
CA TYR A 129 -4.02 1.81 6.09
C TYR A 129 -4.61 3.21 6.33
N LEU A 130 -5.90 3.29 6.63
CA LEU A 130 -6.55 4.56 6.91
C LEU A 130 -6.07 5.17 8.23
N ALA A 131 -5.95 4.34 9.28
CA ALA A 131 -5.46 4.79 10.59
C ALA A 131 -4.05 5.40 10.51
N LEU A 132 -3.12 4.74 9.81
CA LEU A 132 -1.77 5.26 9.60
C LEU A 132 -1.80 6.60 8.84
N ARG A 133 -2.47 6.64 7.68
CA ARG A 133 -2.56 7.84 6.83
C ARG A 133 -3.15 9.02 7.61
N ASP A 134 -4.32 8.81 8.20
CA ASP A 134 -5.09 9.89 8.80
C ASP A 134 -4.45 10.41 10.09
N THR A 135 -3.77 9.54 10.84
CA THR A 135 -3.00 9.96 12.03
C THR A 135 -1.78 10.78 11.61
N LEU A 136 -1.00 10.31 10.63
CA LEU A 136 0.20 11.02 10.20
C LEU A 136 -0.11 12.36 9.49
N ARG A 137 -1.30 12.52 8.91
CA ARG A 137 -1.78 13.81 8.40
C ARG A 137 -2.11 14.82 9.52
N LYS A 138 -2.48 14.33 10.71
CA LYS A 138 -2.91 15.17 11.85
C LYS A 138 -1.79 15.41 12.87
N GLU A 139 -0.75 14.57 12.87
CA GLU A 139 0.30 14.57 13.88
C GLU A 139 1.68 14.77 13.21
N PRO A 140 2.09 16.03 12.95
CA PRO A 140 3.36 16.34 12.27
C PRO A 140 4.59 15.75 12.97
N GLU A 141 4.60 15.72 14.30
CA GLU A 141 5.72 15.13 15.06
C GLU A 141 5.88 13.63 14.79
N LEU A 142 4.77 12.88 14.76
CA LEU A 142 4.78 11.45 14.43
C LEU A 142 5.12 11.22 12.95
N ARG A 143 4.68 12.11 12.06
CA ARG A 143 5.08 12.10 10.64
C ARG A 143 6.58 12.22 10.48
N ASP A 144 7.19 13.19 11.15
CA ASP A 144 8.61 13.47 11.03
C ASP A 144 9.46 12.35 11.66
N GLU A 145 9.05 11.82 12.82
CA GLU A 145 9.64 10.65 13.46
C GLU A 145 9.57 9.40 12.54
N TYR A 146 8.40 9.14 11.94
CA TYR A 146 8.24 8.03 10.99
C TYR A 146 9.08 8.23 9.71
N GLY A 147 9.21 9.47 9.25
CA GLY A 147 10.10 9.84 8.15
C GLY A 147 11.58 9.55 8.46
N ALA A 148 12.04 9.93 9.65
CA ALA A 148 13.41 9.67 10.11
C ALA A 148 13.70 8.16 10.21
N VAL A 149 12.79 7.39 10.82
CA VAL A 149 12.91 5.92 10.90
C VAL A 149 13.04 5.30 9.51
N LYS A 150 12.28 5.76 8.52
CA LYS A 150 12.37 5.26 7.13
C LYS A 150 13.70 5.60 6.46
N LEU A 151 14.24 6.80 6.71
CA LEU A 151 15.52 7.23 6.15
C LEU A 151 16.68 6.43 6.74
N GLU A 152 16.71 6.26 8.07
CA GLU A 152 17.66 5.36 8.74
C GLU A 152 17.57 3.96 8.15
N ALA A 153 16.35 3.47 7.94
CA ALA A 153 16.08 2.18 7.30
C ALA A 153 16.64 2.06 5.87
N SER A 154 16.67 3.15 5.10
CA SER A 154 17.21 3.13 3.72
C SER A 154 18.74 3.19 3.65
N VAL A 155 19.39 3.74 4.67
CA VAL A 155 20.84 3.94 4.71
C VAL A 155 21.47 2.84 5.58
N GLY A 156 21.87 1.74 4.94
CA GLY A 156 22.64 0.70 5.60
C GLY A 156 22.63 -0.63 4.85
N GLU A 157 23.80 -1.25 4.69
CA GLU A 157 23.90 -2.70 4.54
C GLU A 157 23.44 -3.33 5.85
N TYR A 158 22.13 -3.49 6.03
CA TYR A 158 21.61 -4.16 7.21
C TYR A 158 22.00 -5.65 7.13
N HIS A 159 23.15 -5.98 7.71
CA HIS A 159 23.53 -7.33 8.11
C HIS A 159 22.55 -7.95 9.13
N ASN A 160 21.49 -7.22 9.51
CA ASN A 160 20.44 -7.71 10.40
C ASN A 160 19.06 -7.12 10.04
N ILE A 161 18.36 -7.79 9.14
CA ILE A 161 16.97 -7.51 8.72
C ILE A 161 16.00 -7.43 9.93
N MET A 162 16.31 -8.07 11.07
CA MET A 162 15.45 -8.01 12.27
C MET A 162 15.45 -6.65 12.94
N GLN A 163 16.60 -5.98 13.09
CA GLN A 163 16.64 -4.65 13.75
C GLN A 163 15.85 -3.60 12.94
N TYR A 164 15.87 -3.72 11.61
CA TYR A 164 15.08 -2.90 10.69
C TYR A 164 13.57 -3.10 10.87
N ALA A 165 13.13 -4.36 10.93
CA ALA A 165 11.72 -4.70 11.11
C ALA A 165 11.20 -4.24 12.48
N THR A 166 11.99 -4.42 13.54
CA THR A 166 11.63 -4.02 14.91
C THR A 166 11.46 -2.51 15.05
N LYS A 167 12.42 -1.69 14.56
CA LYS A 167 12.31 -0.23 14.64
C LYS A 167 11.08 0.32 13.91
N LYS A 168 10.75 -0.24 12.73
CA LYS A 168 9.54 0.15 12.00
C LYS A 168 8.27 -0.29 12.73
N ASN A 169 8.28 -1.44 13.38
CA ASN A 169 7.13 -1.89 14.17
C ASN A 169 6.86 -0.94 15.34
N ASP A 170 7.88 -0.53 16.11
CA ASP A 170 7.69 0.34 17.28
C ASP A 170 7.00 1.67 16.93
N ILE A 171 7.47 2.36 15.87
CA ILE A 171 6.83 3.60 15.42
C ILE A 171 5.43 3.35 14.85
N ILE A 172 5.20 2.24 14.13
CA ILE A 172 3.86 1.88 13.65
C ILE A 172 2.91 1.63 14.83
N ARG A 173 3.34 0.90 15.87
CA ARG A 173 2.54 0.70 17.09
C ARG A 173 2.20 2.04 17.75
N LYS A 174 3.18 2.94 17.88
CA LYS A 174 2.98 4.29 18.42
C LYS A 174 1.91 5.07 17.64
N ILE A 175 1.97 5.03 16.31
CA ILE A 175 0.98 5.68 15.44
C ILE A 175 -0.41 5.04 15.60
N LEU A 176 -0.50 3.71 15.64
CA LEU A 176 -1.78 2.99 15.80
C LEU A 176 -2.42 3.24 17.17
N ARG A 177 -1.64 3.28 18.25
CA ARG A 177 -2.13 3.70 19.59
C ARG A 177 -2.71 5.11 19.54
N LYS A 178 -2.02 6.03 18.88
CA LYS A 178 -2.50 7.41 18.70
C LYS A 178 -3.78 7.45 17.84
N ALA A 179 -3.93 6.52 16.90
CA ALA A 179 -5.14 6.31 16.12
C ALA A 179 -6.29 5.65 16.92
N GLY A 180 -6.06 5.29 18.19
CA GLY A 180 -7.06 4.69 19.07
C GLY A 180 -7.15 3.16 18.99
N TRP A 181 -6.15 2.49 18.42
CA TRP A 181 -6.10 1.02 18.40
C TRP A 181 -5.71 0.47 19.77
N SER A 182 -6.37 -0.62 20.17
CA SER A 182 -5.98 -1.41 21.33
C SER A 182 -4.69 -2.21 21.08
N GLU A 183 -4.02 -2.65 22.14
CA GLU A 183 -2.84 -3.52 21.99
C GLU A 183 -3.22 -4.85 21.32
N GLU A 184 -4.41 -5.38 21.63
CA GLU A 184 -4.92 -6.61 21.04
C GLU A 184 -5.07 -6.50 19.52
N GLU A 185 -5.61 -5.38 19.02
CA GLU A 185 -5.75 -5.15 17.57
C GLU A 185 -4.40 -4.96 16.87
N ILE A 186 -3.46 -4.30 17.55
CA ILE A 186 -2.10 -4.10 17.04
C ILE A 186 -1.38 -5.46 16.94
N ASP A 187 -1.47 -6.28 17.97
CA ASP A 187 -0.88 -7.62 18.01
C ASP A 187 -1.54 -8.55 16.97
N GLU A 188 -2.86 -8.49 16.82
CA GLU A 188 -3.58 -9.21 15.76
C GLU A 188 -3.05 -8.80 14.38
N LYS A 189 -2.95 -7.50 14.10
CA LYS A 189 -2.41 -6.98 12.84
C LYS A 189 -0.99 -7.45 12.58
N GLU A 190 -0.15 -7.54 13.61
CA GLU A 190 1.22 -8.04 13.48
C GLU A 190 1.28 -9.56 13.25
N SER A 191 0.36 -10.32 13.85
CA SER A 191 0.23 -11.76 13.61
C SER A 191 -0.21 -12.11 12.18
N GLN A 192 -0.91 -11.20 11.51
CA GLN A 192 -1.38 -11.33 10.12
C GLN A 192 -0.28 -11.08 9.07
N ALA A 193 0.91 -10.63 9.48
CA ALA A 193 2.07 -10.56 8.60
C ALA A 193 2.56 -11.99 8.30
N VAL A 194 2.64 -12.35 7.02
CA VAL A 194 3.09 -13.67 6.60
C VAL A 194 4.61 -13.75 6.80
N LYS A 195 5.04 -14.54 7.79
CA LYS A 195 6.43 -14.64 8.24
C LYS A 195 7.42 -15.09 7.16
N ASP A 196 6.95 -15.84 6.15
CA ASP A 196 7.78 -16.42 5.09
C ASP A 196 7.39 -15.92 3.68
N TRP A 197 6.87 -14.69 3.55
CA TRP A 197 6.56 -14.16 2.24
C TRP A 197 7.85 -14.02 1.40
N PRO A 198 7.97 -14.66 0.23
CA PRO A 198 9.18 -14.54 -0.58
C PRO A 198 9.34 -13.08 -1.03
N HIS A 199 10.27 -12.37 -0.41
CA HIS A 199 10.67 -11.01 -0.81
C HIS A 199 11.35 -10.97 -2.20
N LYS A 200 11.71 -12.15 -2.73
CA LYS A 200 12.17 -12.33 -4.09
C LYS A 200 11.03 -12.91 -4.92
N LEU A 201 10.32 -12.03 -5.63
CA LEU A 201 9.81 -12.44 -6.92
C LEU A 201 10.94 -12.11 -7.89
N GLU A 202 11.53 -13.15 -8.45
CA GLU A 202 12.33 -13.07 -9.65
C GLU A 202 11.49 -12.30 -10.68
N ILE A 203 11.99 -11.12 -11.05
CA ILE A 203 11.64 -10.45 -12.30
C ILE A 203 12.80 -10.75 -13.24
#